data_AF-A0ABD1AF73-F1
#
_entry.id   AF-A0ABD1AF73-F1
#
_cell.length_a   1.000
_cell.length_b   1.000
_cell.length_c   1.000
_cell.angle_alpha   90.00
_cell.angle_beta   90.00
_cell.angle_gamma   90.00
#
_symmetry.space_group_name_H-M   'P 1'
#
loop_
_entity.id
_entity.type
_entity.pdbx_description
1 polymer ?
#
loop_
_entity_poly.entity_id
_entity_poly.type
_entity_poly.pdbx_seq_one_letter_code
_entity_poly.pdbx_strand_id
1 'polypeptide(L)'
;MASISLFEAFIASICFLFLLCFFINKPNKSFLITNWPLLGMLPGLLMVLDQVYDFLVELLENSNLTFECKGPWCARMDMLVTVDPANIHYILSSNFSNYTKGPEFKEIFDVFKYVIFNVDSELWKNLRKAAQARVNHQEFQRFSASATRDKLKNGLVPLFNHFAKERTIVDLQDVFQRFIFDTTMVLITGSDPTSLSIEKPENEFAKALTDAGEAIMYRHIKPRFLWKVQKWMGFGLEKKMVNADAIFNRVCAKYISVKRKEISHKSIEDEGEDLLTSYINLDTTKYDILNPSDDKFMIVVAK
;
A
#
# COMPACT_ATOMS: atom_id res chain seq x y z
N MET A 1 43.93 4.75 25.04
CA MET A 1 42.54 4.24 24.96
C MET A 1 41.49 5.17 25.60
N ALA A 2 41.84 6.04 26.57
CA ALA A 2 40.87 6.95 27.20
C ALA A 2 40.46 8.20 26.37
N SER A 3 41.30 8.67 25.43
CA SER A 3 41.02 9.87 24.63
C SER A 3 39.94 9.68 23.56
N ILE A 4 39.79 8.44 23.05
CA ILE A 4 38.80 8.09 22.03
C ILE A 4 37.38 8.16 22.64
N SER A 5 37.22 7.71 23.88
CA SER A 5 35.95 7.78 24.64
C SER A 5 35.48 9.22 24.90
N LEU A 6 36.39 10.15 25.14
CA LEU A 6 36.07 11.56 25.41
C LEU A 6 35.60 12.29 24.13
N PHE A 7 36.21 11.97 22.99
CA PHE A 7 35.82 12.52 21.69
C PHE A 7 34.44 12.00 21.25
N GLU A 8 34.18 10.70 21.42
CA GLU A 8 32.88 10.09 21.16
C GLU A 8 31.79 10.66 22.08
N ALA A 9 32.08 10.84 23.37
CA ALA A 9 31.15 11.47 24.32
C ALA A 9 30.86 12.94 23.99
N PHE A 10 31.87 13.68 23.51
CA PHE A 10 31.71 15.07 23.08
C PHE A 10 30.84 15.18 21.83
N ILE A 11 31.07 14.32 20.82
CA ILE A 11 30.21 14.23 19.64
C ILE A 11 28.80 13.84 20.04
N ALA A 12 28.62 12.83 20.89
CA ALA A 12 27.31 12.41 21.37
C ALA A 12 26.59 13.54 22.12
N SER A 13 27.30 14.32 22.93
CA SER A 13 26.75 15.48 23.64
C SER A 13 26.35 16.61 22.69
N ILE A 14 27.15 16.91 21.65
CA ILE A 14 26.79 17.88 20.61
C ILE A 14 25.58 17.39 19.81
N CYS A 15 25.55 16.11 19.41
CA CYS A 15 24.40 15.53 18.73
C CYS A 15 23.15 15.59 19.62
N PHE A 16 23.28 15.30 20.92
CA PHE A 16 22.18 15.38 21.87
C PHE A 16 21.68 16.81 22.08
N LEU A 17 22.57 17.79 22.21
CA LEU A 17 22.22 19.21 22.29
C LEU A 17 21.60 19.72 21.00
N PHE A 18 22.10 19.28 19.83
CA PHE A 18 21.50 19.60 18.54
C PHE A 18 20.08 19.03 18.43
N LEU A 19 19.88 17.76 18.82
CA LEU A 19 18.56 17.13 18.87
C LEU A 19 17.63 17.82 19.87
N LEU A 20 18.13 18.20 21.05
CA LEU A 20 17.36 18.97 22.04
C LEU A 20 16.95 20.33 21.49
N CYS A 21 17.87 21.09 20.89
CA CYS A 21 17.57 22.37 20.25
C CYS A 21 16.61 22.22 19.07
N PHE A 22 16.71 21.10 18.35
CA PHE A 22 15.81 20.72 17.27
C PHE A 22 14.39 20.48 17.82
N PHE A 23 14.23 19.66 18.86
CA PHE A 23 12.91 19.31 19.41
C PHE A 23 12.27 20.39 20.29
N ILE A 24 13.05 21.24 20.97
CA ILE A 24 12.55 22.26 21.90
C ILE A 24 12.08 23.53 21.18
N ASN A 25 12.79 23.96 20.14
CA ASN A 25 12.41 25.18 19.43
C ASN A 25 11.28 24.85 18.45
N LYS A 26 10.13 25.54 18.58
CA LYS A 26 9.11 25.50 17.52
C LYS A 26 9.78 25.91 16.21
N PRO A 27 9.84 25.03 15.21
CA PRO A 27 10.52 25.33 13.96
C PRO A 27 9.81 26.49 13.27
N ASN A 28 10.55 27.54 12.93
CA ASN A 28 10.03 28.60 12.06
C ASN A 28 9.74 28.03 10.67
N LYS A 29 8.81 28.63 9.91
CA LYS A 29 8.48 28.18 8.53
C LYS A 29 9.71 28.01 7.64
N SER A 30 10.69 28.92 7.77
CA SER A 30 11.97 28.82 7.07
C SER A 30 12.73 27.52 7.37
N PHE A 31 12.67 27.02 8.62
CA PHE A 31 13.29 25.77 9.03
C PHE A 31 12.68 24.56 8.31
N LEU A 32 11.35 24.55 8.17
CA LEU A 32 10.61 23.44 7.56
C LEU A 32 10.97 23.25 6.08
N ILE A 33 11.25 24.35 5.38
CA ILE A 33 11.67 24.34 3.97
C ILE A 33 13.19 24.41 3.78
N THR A 34 13.97 24.35 4.86
CA THR A 34 15.43 24.46 4.76
C THR A 34 16.02 23.23 4.08
N ASN A 35 16.78 23.45 3.00
CA ASN A 35 17.58 22.40 2.37
C ASN A 35 18.95 22.27 3.06
N TRP A 36 19.09 21.28 3.93
CA TRP A 36 20.33 21.03 4.68
C TRP A 36 21.37 20.31 3.81
N PRO A 37 22.68 20.66 3.88
CA PRO A 37 23.72 20.13 3.00
C PRO A 37 23.83 18.59 2.90
N LEU A 38 23.39 17.85 3.94
CA LEU A 38 23.42 16.38 3.97
C LEU A 38 22.02 15.74 4.06
N LEU A 39 21.13 16.36 4.82
CA LEU A 39 19.81 15.80 5.15
C LEU A 39 18.71 16.25 4.17
N GLY A 40 19.02 17.18 3.26
CA GLY A 40 18.02 17.80 2.42
C GLY A 40 16.97 18.50 3.29
N MET A 41 15.71 18.38 2.88
CA MET A 41 14.55 18.90 3.58
C MET A 41 13.93 17.88 4.56
N LEU A 42 14.53 16.69 4.69
CA LEU A 42 14.00 15.61 5.53
C LEU A 42 13.77 16.02 7.00
N PRO A 43 14.64 16.80 7.67
CA PRO A 43 14.41 17.18 9.06
C PRO A 43 13.14 18.01 9.25
N GLY A 44 12.89 18.96 8.33
CA GLY A 44 11.67 19.77 8.35
C GLY A 44 10.42 18.91 8.15
N LEU A 45 10.46 17.99 7.17
CA LEU A 45 9.36 17.07 6.91
C LEU A 45 9.03 16.17 8.10
N LEU A 46 10.04 15.66 8.82
CA LEU A 46 9.83 14.82 10.00
C LEU A 46 9.08 15.53 11.12
N MET A 47 9.22 16.85 11.23
CA MET A 47 8.56 17.65 12.27
C MET A 47 7.10 17.96 11.98
N VAL A 48 6.67 17.85 10.72
CA VAL A 48 5.30 18.14 10.29
C VAL A 48 4.56 16.89 9.84
N LEU A 49 5.07 15.69 10.14
CA LEU A 49 4.43 14.44 9.69
C LEU A 49 2.98 14.29 10.20
N ASP A 50 2.69 14.79 11.40
CA ASP A 50 1.35 14.80 12.00
C ASP A 50 0.39 15.77 11.32
N GLN A 51 0.92 16.85 10.74
CA GLN A 51 0.19 17.93 10.06
C GLN A 51 0.59 18.07 8.59
N VAL A 52 1.01 16.96 7.97
CA VAL A 52 1.69 16.99 6.66
C VAL A 52 0.78 17.58 5.58
N TYR A 53 -0.52 17.35 5.67
CA TYR A 53 -1.49 17.88 4.72
C TYR A 53 -1.61 19.40 4.81
N ASP A 54 -1.77 19.96 6.00
CA ASP A 54 -1.87 21.42 6.20
C ASP A 54 -0.57 22.11 5.76
N PHE A 55 0.58 21.52 6.09
CA PHE A 55 1.87 22.00 5.65
C PHE A 55 2.02 21.97 4.12
N LEU A 56 1.62 20.87 3.47
CA LEU A 56 1.70 20.75 2.00
C LEU A 56 0.79 21.75 1.29
N VAL A 57 -0.43 21.99 1.79
CA VAL A 57 -1.34 22.99 1.23
C VAL A 57 -0.69 24.37 1.27
N GLU A 58 -0.23 24.80 2.45
CA GLU A 58 0.40 26.11 2.61
C GLU A 58 1.67 26.23 1.76
N LEU A 59 2.50 25.18 1.72
CA LEU A 59 3.74 25.16 0.94
C LEU A 59 3.46 25.34 -0.56
N LEU A 60 2.47 24.63 -1.08
CA LEU A 60 2.13 24.66 -2.51
C LEU A 60 1.46 25.97 -2.91
N GLU A 61 0.59 26.54 -2.07
CA GLU A 61 0.01 27.87 -2.28
C GLU A 61 1.10 28.95 -2.40
N ASN A 62 2.14 28.86 -1.57
CA ASN A 62 3.28 29.78 -1.60
C ASN A 62 4.32 29.49 -2.70
N SER A 63 4.19 28.36 -3.39
CA SER A 63 5.17 27.88 -4.39
C SER A 63 4.58 27.81 -5.80
N ASN A 64 3.59 28.64 -6.13
CA ASN A 64 2.89 28.60 -7.41
C ASN A 64 2.39 27.18 -7.77
N LEU A 65 1.84 26.46 -6.78
CA LEU A 65 1.28 25.12 -6.90
C LEU A 65 2.28 24.01 -7.26
N THR A 66 3.58 24.28 -7.31
CA THR A 66 4.62 23.29 -7.62
C THR A 66 5.86 23.50 -6.79
N PHE A 67 6.30 22.45 -6.09
CA PHE A 67 7.42 22.53 -5.15
C PHE A 67 8.38 21.35 -5.32
N GLU A 68 9.68 21.65 -5.34
CA GLU A 68 10.74 20.65 -5.37
C GLU A 68 11.21 20.33 -3.94
N CYS A 69 10.90 19.12 -3.48
CA CYS A 69 11.37 18.59 -2.21
C CYS A 69 12.71 17.89 -2.40
N LYS A 70 13.76 18.38 -1.74
CA LYS A 70 15.10 17.79 -1.78
C LYS A 70 15.30 16.75 -0.70
N GLY A 71 15.68 15.54 -1.09
CA GLY A 71 16.02 14.46 -0.17
C GLY A 71 17.47 14.56 0.33
N PRO A 72 17.90 13.67 1.24
CA PRO A 72 19.30 13.56 1.62
C PRO A 72 20.21 13.31 0.40
N TRP A 73 21.39 13.94 0.34
CA TRP A 73 22.26 14.01 -0.85
C TRP A 73 22.49 12.64 -1.53
N CYS A 74 22.72 11.58 -0.77
CA CYS A 74 22.99 10.24 -1.33
C CYS A 74 21.79 9.28 -1.28
N ALA A 75 20.58 9.76 -0.97
CA ALA A 75 19.41 8.90 -0.81
C ALA A 75 18.54 8.77 -2.06
N ARG A 76 18.73 9.63 -3.08
CA ARG A 76 17.87 9.70 -4.29
C ARG A 76 16.38 9.82 -3.93
N MET A 77 16.07 10.78 -3.06
CA MET A 77 14.71 11.01 -2.55
C MET A 77 14.18 12.40 -2.95
N ASP A 78 14.74 12.98 -4.02
CA ASP A 78 14.23 14.24 -4.56
C ASP A 78 12.85 13.97 -5.19
N MET A 79 11.88 14.83 -4.87
CA MET A 79 10.50 14.72 -5.36
C MET A 79 10.02 16.07 -5.87
N LEU A 80 9.36 16.07 -7.03
CA LEU A 80 8.62 17.22 -7.51
C LEU A 80 7.14 17.01 -7.19
N VAL A 81 6.58 17.89 -6.36
CA VAL A 81 5.18 17.86 -5.96
C VAL A 81 4.43 18.97 -6.69
N THR A 82 3.30 18.66 -7.30
CA THR A 82 2.50 19.66 -8.02
C THR A 82 1.01 19.42 -7.82
N VAL A 83 0.27 20.52 -7.65
CA VAL A 83 -1.19 20.58 -7.66
C VAL A 83 -1.71 21.48 -8.80
N ASP A 84 -0.82 21.91 -9.70
CA ASP A 84 -1.21 22.66 -10.89
C ASP A 84 -1.99 21.75 -11.86
N PRO A 85 -3.25 22.08 -12.21
CA PRO A 85 -4.06 21.27 -13.13
C PRO A 85 -3.40 21.04 -14.49
N ALA A 86 -2.62 21.99 -15.01
CA ALA A 86 -1.91 21.83 -16.29
C ALA A 86 -0.80 20.78 -16.17
N ASN A 87 -0.04 20.79 -15.09
CA ASN A 87 0.98 19.77 -14.82
C ASN A 87 0.34 18.40 -14.59
N ILE A 88 -0.75 18.33 -13.84
CA ILE A 88 -1.49 17.08 -13.61
C ILE A 88 -2.00 16.51 -14.94
N HIS A 89 -2.61 17.33 -15.79
CA HIS A 89 -3.06 16.90 -17.12
C HIS A 89 -1.89 16.43 -17.99
N TYR A 90 -0.76 17.12 -17.96
CA TYR A 90 0.43 16.71 -18.69
C TYR A 90 0.95 15.34 -18.21
N ILE A 91 1.10 15.15 -16.90
CA ILE A 91 1.64 13.93 -16.29
C ILE A 91 0.68 12.74 -16.45
N LEU A 92 -0.61 12.94 -16.16
CA LEU A 92 -1.58 11.84 -16.09
C LEU A 92 -2.35 11.59 -17.39
N SER A 93 -2.25 12.48 -18.38
CA SER A 93 -2.99 12.36 -19.65
C SER A 93 -2.08 12.51 -20.87
N SER A 94 -1.61 13.72 -21.18
CA SER A 94 -0.95 14.00 -22.46
C SER A 94 0.40 13.31 -22.64
N ASN A 95 1.15 13.09 -21.55
CA ASN A 95 2.51 12.55 -21.60
C ASN A 95 2.74 11.37 -20.62
N PHE A 96 1.66 10.67 -20.26
CA PHE A 96 1.68 9.60 -19.27
C PHE A 96 2.75 8.52 -19.48
N SER A 97 3.04 8.16 -20.74
CA SER A 97 4.05 7.15 -21.06
C SER A 97 5.47 7.50 -20.60
N ASN A 98 5.77 8.79 -20.42
CA ASN A 98 7.08 9.26 -19.95
C ASN A 98 7.18 9.32 -18.41
N TYR A 99 6.06 9.20 -17.69
CA TYR A 99 6.02 9.24 -16.23
C TYR A 99 5.82 7.85 -15.62
N THR A 100 6.82 6.98 -15.83
CA THR A 100 6.84 5.64 -15.22
C THR A 100 7.24 5.71 -13.74
N LYS A 101 6.85 4.70 -12.94
CA LYS A 101 7.21 4.61 -11.52
C LYS A 101 8.70 4.37 -11.32
N GLY A 102 9.32 3.62 -12.23
CA GLY A 102 10.77 3.40 -12.23
C GLY A 102 11.24 2.35 -11.22
N PRO A 103 12.56 2.07 -11.19
CA PRO A 103 13.13 1.01 -10.37
C PRO A 103 13.11 1.31 -8.87
N GLU A 104 13.23 2.59 -8.46
CA GLU A 104 13.19 3.00 -7.07
C GLU A 104 11.82 2.71 -6.43
N PHE A 105 10.73 3.09 -7.10
CA PHE A 105 9.37 2.79 -6.63
C PHE A 105 9.12 1.28 -6.56
N LYS A 106 9.56 0.54 -7.58
CA LYS A 106 9.44 -0.93 -7.61
C LYS A 106 10.13 -1.63 -6.46
N GLU A 107 11.27 -1.09 -6.04
CA GLU A 107 12.02 -1.61 -4.89
C GLU A 107 11.30 -1.32 -3.58
N ILE A 108 10.70 -0.14 -3.42
CA ILE A 108 9.91 0.21 -2.23
C ILE A 108 8.70 -0.73 -2.09
N PHE A 109 8.06 -1.07 -3.21
CA PHE A 109 6.88 -1.94 -3.29
C PHE A 109 7.23 -3.39 -3.67
N ASP A 110 8.42 -3.89 -3.31
CA ASP A 110 8.92 -5.21 -3.75
C ASP A 110 7.97 -6.38 -3.41
N VAL A 111 7.24 -6.32 -2.29
CA VAL A 111 6.22 -7.29 -1.89
C VAL A 111 5.07 -7.43 -2.91
N PHE A 112 4.84 -6.38 -3.71
CA PHE A 112 3.83 -6.28 -4.76
C PHE A 112 4.46 -6.13 -6.15
N LYS A 113 5.68 -6.63 -6.36
CA LYS A 113 6.52 -6.44 -7.56
C LYS A 113 5.80 -6.46 -8.92
N TYR A 114 4.79 -7.29 -9.08
CA TYR A 114 4.11 -7.52 -10.35
C TYR A 114 2.64 -7.08 -10.33
N VAL A 115 2.13 -6.61 -9.21
CA VAL A 115 0.74 -6.16 -9.08
C VAL A 115 0.53 -4.92 -9.94
N ILE A 116 -0.70 -4.71 -10.41
CA ILE A 116 -1.07 -3.62 -11.34
C ILE A 116 -0.56 -2.25 -10.91
N PHE A 117 -0.47 -1.96 -9.61
CA PHE A 117 0.03 -0.68 -9.12
C PHE A 117 1.56 -0.53 -9.09
N ASN A 118 2.33 -1.59 -9.33
CA ASN A 118 3.80 -1.54 -9.31
C ASN A 118 4.46 -1.77 -10.68
N VAL A 119 3.72 -2.27 -11.66
CA VAL A 119 4.22 -2.43 -13.03
C VAL A 119 4.12 -1.13 -13.84
N ASP A 120 4.88 -1.04 -14.93
CA ASP A 120 4.92 0.10 -15.85
C ASP A 120 4.61 -0.32 -17.29
N SER A 121 4.39 0.68 -18.14
CA SER A 121 4.35 0.55 -19.60
C SER A 121 3.30 -0.46 -20.08
N GLU A 122 3.65 -1.35 -21.01
CA GLU A 122 2.70 -2.21 -21.71
C GLU A 122 2.03 -3.23 -20.78
N LEU A 123 2.78 -3.79 -19.83
CA LEU A 123 2.24 -4.70 -18.83
C LEU A 123 1.17 -4.02 -17.96
N TRP A 124 1.43 -2.78 -17.52
CA TRP A 124 0.44 -1.99 -16.78
C TRP A 124 -0.81 -1.74 -17.62
N LYS A 125 -0.66 -1.36 -18.90
CA LYS A 125 -1.80 -1.11 -19.80
C LYS A 125 -2.66 -2.36 -19.97
N ASN A 126 -2.04 -3.52 -20.17
CA ASN A 126 -2.76 -4.78 -20.38
C ASN A 126 -3.49 -5.24 -19.12
N LEU A 127 -2.82 -5.19 -17.95
CA LEU A 127 -3.47 -5.47 -16.66
C LEU A 127 -4.63 -4.53 -16.39
N ARG A 128 -4.46 -3.23 -16.67
CA ARG A 128 -5.52 -2.23 -16.49
C ARG A 128 -6.70 -2.46 -17.41
N LYS A 129 -6.47 -2.74 -18.70
CA LYS A 129 -7.54 -3.05 -19.65
C LYS A 129 -8.32 -4.29 -19.21
N ALA A 130 -7.63 -5.37 -18.82
CA ALA A 130 -8.28 -6.59 -18.34
C ALA A 130 -9.12 -6.33 -17.07
N ALA A 131 -8.54 -5.65 -16.08
CA ALA A 131 -9.24 -5.31 -14.83
C ALA A 131 -10.46 -4.42 -15.10
N GLN A 132 -10.32 -3.38 -15.92
CA GLN A 132 -11.42 -2.47 -16.27
C GLN A 132 -12.53 -3.19 -17.04
N ALA A 133 -12.19 -4.05 -18.00
CA ALA A 133 -13.17 -4.84 -18.73
C ALA A 133 -14.01 -5.70 -17.77
N ARG A 134 -13.38 -6.27 -16.74
CA ARG A 134 -14.08 -7.09 -15.76
C ARG A 134 -14.92 -6.28 -14.78
N VAL A 135 -14.34 -5.23 -14.19
CA VAL A 135 -15.04 -4.40 -13.18
C VAL A 135 -16.23 -3.64 -13.78
N ASN A 136 -16.15 -3.28 -15.07
CA ASN A 136 -17.27 -2.65 -15.78
C ASN A 136 -18.30 -3.64 -16.33
N HIS A 137 -18.07 -4.95 -16.20
CA HIS A 137 -19.04 -5.95 -16.64
C HIS A 137 -20.28 -5.94 -15.74
N GLN A 138 -21.47 -5.95 -16.32
CA GLN A 138 -22.72 -5.81 -15.58
C GLN A 138 -22.91 -6.91 -14.53
N GLU A 139 -22.51 -8.15 -14.85
CA GLU A 139 -22.59 -9.27 -13.91
C GLU A 139 -21.68 -9.09 -12.69
N PHE A 140 -20.46 -8.57 -12.90
CA PHE A 140 -19.56 -8.28 -11.80
C PHE A 140 -20.11 -7.17 -10.90
N GLN A 141 -20.72 -6.14 -11.48
CA GLN A 141 -21.37 -5.07 -10.71
C GLN A 141 -22.56 -5.59 -9.89
N ARG A 142 -23.39 -6.47 -10.49
CA ARG A 142 -24.50 -7.14 -9.77
C ARG A 142 -23.98 -8.02 -8.64
N PHE A 143 -22.94 -8.82 -8.90
CA PHE A 143 -22.29 -9.66 -7.88
C PHE A 143 -21.74 -8.81 -6.74
N SER A 144 -21.04 -7.72 -7.04
CA SER A 144 -20.53 -6.76 -6.06
C SER A 144 -21.62 -6.16 -5.17
N ALA A 145 -22.71 -5.70 -5.79
CA ALA A 145 -23.86 -5.17 -5.05
C ALA A 145 -24.51 -6.24 -4.17
N SER A 146 -24.67 -7.47 -4.67
CA SER A 146 -25.23 -8.57 -3.88
C SER A 146 -24.33 -8.95 -2.70
N ALA A 147 -23.05 -9.21 -2.94
CA ALA A 147 -22.08 -9.57 -1.91
C ALA A 147 -22.02 -8.51 -0.80
N THR A 148 -21.99 -7.22 -1.18
CA THR A 148 -22.00 -6.10 -0.23
C THR A 148 -23.29 -6.07 0.60
N ARG A 149 -24.45 -6.22 -0.06
CA ARG A 149 -25.77 -6.25 0.61
C ARG A 149 -25.90 -7.44 1.56
N ASP A 150 -25.43 -8.61 1.16
CA ASP A 150 -25.48 -9.82 1.98
C ASP A 150 -24.57 -9.69 3.19
N LYS A 151 -23.35 -9.14 3.01
CA LYS A 151 -22.44 -8.86 4.13
C LYS A 151 -22.98 -7.80 5.09
N LEU A 152 -23.66 -6.79 4.56
CA LEU A 152 -24.34 -5.77 5.36
C LEU A 152 -25.45 -6.39 6.22
N LYS A 153 -26.34 -7.15 5.60
CA LYS A 153 -27.52 -7.73 6.25
C LYS A 153 -27.15 -8.82 7.26
N ASN A 154 -26.20 -9.68 6.92
CA ASN A 154 -25.90 -10.88 7.69
C ASN A 154 -24.67 -10.73 8.61
N GLY A 155 -23.81 -9.73 8.36
CA GLY A 155 -22.62 -9.47 9.18
C GLY A 155 -22.72 -8.15 9.95
N LEU A 156 -22.75 -7.02 9.23
CA LEU A 156 -22.60 -5.70 9.85
C LEU A 156 -23.79 -5.32 10.75
N VAL A 157 -25.02 -5.48 10.27
CA VAL A 157 -26.23 -5.13 11.03
C VAL A 157 -26.36 -5.98 12.30
N PRO A 158 -26.20 -7.33 12.25
CA PRO A 158 -26.18 -8.15 13.46
C PRO A 158 -25.08 -7.75 14.45
N LEU A 159 -23.89 -7.43 13.96
CA LEU A 159 -22.77 -6.99 14.79
C LEU A 159 -23.09 -5.68 15.53
N PHE A 160 -23.64 -4.68 14.82
CA PHE A 160 -24.07 -3.44 15.47
C PHE A 160 -25.25 -3.64 16.43
N ASN A 161 -26.21 -4.51 16.10
CA ASN A 161 -27.29 -4.86 17.01
C ASN A 161 -26.77 -5.47 18.31
N HIS A 162 -25.72 -6.31 18.24
CA HIS A 162 -25.06 -6.86 19.42
C HIS A 162 -24.38 -5.75 20.24
N PHE A 163 -23.57 -4.90 19.62
CA PHE A 163 -22.91 -3.80 20.31
C PHE A 163 -23.89 -2.81 20.95
N ALA A 164 -25.01 -2.54 20.29
CA ALA A 164 -26.07 -1.67 20.84
C ALA A 164 -26.74 -2.29 22.07
N LYS A 165 -26.98 -3.61 22.07
CA LYS A 165 -27.54 -4.34 23.23
C LYS A 165 -26.59 -4.33 24.42
N GLU A 166 -25.32 -4.60 24.18
CA GLU A 166 -24.27 -4.64 25.22
C GLU A 166 -23.78 -3.25 25.65
N ARG A 167 -24.20 -2.19 24.94
CA ARG A 167 -23.76 -0.80 25.14
C ARG A 167 -22.24 -0.65 25.09
N THR A 168 -21.61 -1.40 24.19
CA THR A 168 -20.15 -1.44 24.04
C THR A 168 -19.65 -0.22 23.26
N ILE A 169 -18.51 0.34 23.67
CA ILE A 169 -17.78 1.33 22.87
C ILE A 169 -17.13 0.61 21.69
N VAL A 170 -17.41 1.08 20.48
CA VAL A 170 -16.97 0.42 19.24
C VAL A 170 -16.03 1.34 18.47
N ASP A 171 -14.91 0.78 18.03
CA ASP A 171 -14.08 1.39 17.01
C ASP A 171 -14.68 1.12 15.63
N LEU A 172 -15.27 2.16 15.01
CA LEU A 172 -15.87 2.07 13.69
C LEU A 172 -14.83 1.86 12.58
N GLN A 173 -13.59 2.30 12.78
CA GLN A 173 -12.53 2.09 11.80
C GLN A 173 -12.21 0.61 11.67
N ASP A 174 -11.99 -0.08 12.80
CA ASP A 174 -11.78 -1.53 12.85
C ASP A 174 -12.98 -2.29 12.21
N VAL A 175 -14.21 -1.92 12.56
CA VAL A 175 -15.41 -2.57 11.99
C VAL A 175 -15.50 -2.40 10.47
N PHE A 176 -15.31 -1.18 9.96
CA PHE A 176 -15.40 -0.93 8.52
C PHE A 176 -14.21 -1.52 7.75
N GLN A 177 -13.01 -1.56 8.33
CA GLN A 177 -11.88 -2.27 7.73
C GLN A 177 -12.17 -3.76 7.58
N ARG A 178 -12.72 -4.43 8.60
CA ARG A 178 -13.14 -5.84 8.51
C ARG A 178 -14.26 -6.06 7.50
N PHE A 179 -15.23 -5.15 7.43
CA PHE A 179 -16.30 -5.20 6.44
C PHE A 179 -15.76 -5.09 5.00
N ILE A 180 -14.89 -4.12 4.73
CA ILE A 180 -14.26 -3.93 3.42
C ILE A 180 -13.39 -5.13 3.06
N PHE A 181 -12.61 -5.64 4.02
CA PHE A 181 -11.77 -6.81 3.83
C PHE A 181 -12.58 -8.04 3.41
N ASP A 182 -13.61 -8.39 4.18
CA ASP A 182 -14.46 -9.56 3.88
C ASP A 182 -15.16 -9.40 2.52
N THR A 183 -15.74 -8.23 2.24
CA THR A 183 -16.42 -7.97 0.97
C THR A 183 -15.46 -8.04 -0.22
N THR A 184 -14.24 -7.53 -0.06
CA THR A 184 -13.19 -7.58 -1.08
C THR A 184 -12.74 -9.02 -1.33
N MET A 185 -12.56 -9.82 -0.28
CA MET A 185 -12.18 -11.22 -0.40
C MET A 185 -13.27 -12.05 -1.09
N VAL A 186 -14.54 -11.78 -0.83
CA VAL A 186 -15.66 -12.39 -1.58
C VAL A 186 -15.59 -11.99 -3.05
N LEU A 187 -15.32 -10.71 -3.37
CA LEU A 187 -15.24 -10.26 -4.75
C LEU A 187 -14.06 -10.85 -5.53
N ILE A 188 -12.92 -11.01 -4.86
CA ILE A 188 -11.70 -11.53 -5.47
C ILE A 188 -11.76 -13.05 -5.57
N THR A 189 -12.12 -13.74 -4.49
CA THR A 189 -11.94 -15.19 -4.34
C THR A 189 -13.24 -15.99 -4.28
N GLY A 190 -14.39 -15.31 -4.21
CA GLY A 190 -15.70 -15.94 -3.96
C GLY A 190 -15.87 -16.49 -2.54
N SER A 191 -14.89 -16.30 -1.64
CA SER A 191 -14.89 -16.86 -0.29
C SER A 191 -14.93 -15.77 0.78
N ASP A 192 -15.81 -15.92 1.76
CA ASP A 192 -15.89 -15.02 2.92
C ASP A 192 -14.93 -15.49 4.03
N PRO A 193 -13.93 -14.68 4.42
CA PRO A 193 -13.03 -15.02 5.52
C PRO A 193 -13.67 -14.81 6.90
N THR A 194 -14.87 -14.23 6.97
CA THR A 194 -15.67 -14.06 8.20
C THR A 194 -14.97 -13.27 9.31
N SER A 195 -14.10 -12.32 8.96
CA SER A 195 -13.39 -11.50 9.96
C SER A 195 -14.32 -10.52 10.68
N LEU A 196 -15.44 -10.14 10.05
CA LEU A 196 -16.49 -9.33 10.63
C LEU A 196 -17.34 -10.14 11.62
N SER A 197 -16.76 -10.48 12.77
CA SER A 197 -17.44 -11.16 13.88
C SER A 197 -17.15 -10.51 15.23
N ILE A 198 -17.83 -11.00 16.26
CA ILE A 198 -17.65 -10.56 17.65
C ILE A 198 -16.32 -11.05 18.20
N GLU A 199 -15.91 -12.30 17.90
CA GLU A 199 -14.66 -12.87 18.42
C GLU A 199 -13.41 -12.21 17.83
N LYS A 200 -13.55 -11.41 16.76
CA LYS A 200 -12.45 -10.75 16.04
C LYS A 200 -11.29 -11.71 15.72
N PRO A 201 -11.54 -12.82 15.00
CA PRO A 201 -10.48 -13.75 14.66
C PRO A 201 -9.38 -13.01 13.88
N GLU A 202 -8.13 -13.17 14.31
CA GLU A 202 -6.99 -12.56 13.64
C GLU A 202 -6.85 -13.16 12.24
N ASN A 203 -7.04 -12.34 11.21
CA ASN A 203 -6.83 -12.77 9.83
C ASN A 203 -5.38 -12.50 9.42
N GLU A 204 -4.62 -13.57 9.18
CA GLU A 204 -3.20 -13.49 8.82
C GLU A 204 -2.93 -12.65 7.57
N PHE A 205 -3.85 -12.65 6.59
CA PHE A 205 -3.70 -11.88 5.36
C PHE A 205 -3.97 -10.39 5.60
N ALA A 206 -5.01 -10.04 6.37
CA ALA A 206 -5.29 -8.66 6.76
C ALA A 206 -4.15 -8.06 7.60
N LYS A 207 -3.56 -8.86 8.50
CA LYS A 207 -2.36 -8.47 9.24
C LYS A 207 -1.16 -8.25 8.33
N ALA A 208 -0.92 -9.16 7.38
CA ALA A 208 0.16 -9.03 6.41
C ALA A 208 0.00 -7.76 5.55
N LEU A 209 -1.23 -7.41 5.14
CA LEU A 209 -1.53 -6.14 4.46
C LEU A 209 -1.15 -4.91 5.30
N THR A 210 -1.52 -4.93 6.59
CA THR A 210 -1.19 -3.84 7.52
C THR A 210 0.32 -3.70 7.71
N ASP A 211 1.00 -4.82 8.01
CA ASP A 211 2.46 -4.86 8.19
C ASP A 211 3.22 -4.41 6.93
N ALA A 212 2.75 -4.80 5.74
CA ALA A 212 3.31 -4.37 4.46
C ALA A 212 3.08 -2.86 4.23
N GLY A 213 1.88 -2.36 4.52
CA GLY A 213 1.56 -0.93 4.40
C GLY A 213 2.45 -0.06 5.30
N GLU A 214 2.61 -0.43 6.57
CA GLU A 214 3.51 0.25 7.52
C GLU A 214 4.95 0.27 7.01
N ALA A 215 5.47 -0.86 6.54
CA ALA A 215 6.83 -0.96 6.04
C ALA A 215 7.05 -0.18 4.74
N ILE A 216 6.07 -0.13 3.83
CA ILE A 216 6.12 0.71 2.62
C ILE A 216 6.18 2.18 3.00
N MET A 217 5.29 2.65 3.89
CA MET A 217 5.31 4.05 4.34
C MET A 217 6.66 4.42 4.97
N TYR A 218 7.20 3.52 5.78
CA TYR A 218 8.51 3.69 6.40
C TYR A 218 9.65 3.83 5.38
N ARG A 219 9.64 3.04 4.30
CA ARG A 219 10.64 3.10 3.23
C ARG A 219 10.63 4.41 2.43
N HIS A 220 9.51 5.13 2.39
CA HIS A 220 9.42 6.43 1.70
C HIS A 220 10.08 7.57 2.48
N ILE A 221 10.20 7.44 3.80
CA ILE A 221 10.76 8.48 4.67
C ILE A 221 12.21 8.15 5.04
N LYS A 222 12.56 6.86 5.06
CA LYS A 222 13.90 6.42 5.48
C LYS A 222 14.86 6.26 4.31
N PRO A 223 16.10 6.78 4.41
CA PRO A 223 17.14 6.56 3.43
C PRO A 223 17.34 5.08 3.08
N ARG A 224 17.50 4.81 1.78
CA ARG A 224 17.57 3.46 1.19
C ARG A 224 18.50 2.49 1.92
N PHE A 225 19.69 2.95 2.28
CA PHE A 225 20.69 2.11 2.91
C PHE A 225 20.25 1.58 4.28
N LEU A 226 19.51 2.38 5.06
CA LEU A 226 19.14 2.01 6.43
C LEU A 226 18.12 0.89 6.48
N TRP A 227 17.07 0.95 5.65
CA TRP A 227 16.08 -0.11 5.61
C TRP A 227 16.65 -1.37 4.95
N LYS A 228 17.58 -1.25 3.98
CA LYS A 228 18.31 -2.41 3.46
C LYS A 228 19.13 -3.14 4.53
N VAL A 229 19.80 -2.38 5.40
CA VAL A 229 20.54 -2.95 6.54
C VAL A 229 19.58 -3.66 7.50
N GLN A 230 18.42 -3.08 7.80
CA GLN A 230 17.40 -3.74 8.64
C GLN A 230 16.86 -5.03 8.01
N LYS A 231 16.62 -5.03 6.70
CA LYS A 231 16.22 -6.22 5.94
C LYS A 231 17.29 -7.30 6.01
N TRP A 232 18.56 -6.94 5.82
CA TRP A 232 19.69 -7.87 5.90
C TRP A 232 19.88 -8.45 7.31
N MET A 233 19.77 -7.62 8.34
CA MET A 233 19.88 -8.06 9.74
C MET A 233 18.61 -8.76 10.26
N GLY A 234 17.49 -8.71 9.52
CA GLY A 234 16.28 -9.45 9.82
C GLY A 234 15.51 -8.94 11.06
N PHE A 235 15.41 -7.62 11.27
CA PHE A 235 14.65 -7.04 12.39
C PHE A 235 13.78 -5.84 11.98
N GLY A 236 12.89 -5.43 12.90
CA GLY A 236 12.01 -4.28 12.71
C GLY A 236 10.95 -4.48 11.63
N LEU A 237 10.52 -3.38 11.00
CA LEU A 237 9.49 -3.37 9.96
C LEU A 237 9.87 -4.21 8.73
N GLU A 238 11.16 -4.30 8.42
CA GLU A 238 11.63 -5.12 7.29
C GLU A 238 11.47 -6.62 7.53
N LYS A 239 11.63 -7.08 8.78
CA LYS A 239 11.29 -8.46 9.14
C LYS A 239 9.80 -8.73 8.95
N LYS A 240 8.95 -7.79 9.40
CA LYS A 240 7.50 -7.89 9.19
C LYS A 240 7.15 -7.97 7.70
N MET A 241 7.78 -7.13 6.87
CA MET A 241 7.60 -7.16 5.41
C MET A 241 7.96 -8.51 4.80
N VAL A 242 9.09 -9.11 5.18
CA VAL A 242 9.50 -10.44 4.69
C VAL A 242 8.47 -11.51 5.08
N ASN A 243 7.96 -11.45 6.32
CA ASN A 243 6.90 -12.36 6.77
C ASN A 243 5.59 -12.12 6.01
N ALA A 244 5.22 -10.86 5.76
CA ALA A 244 4.03 -10.49 5.01
C ALA A 244 4.08 -11.03 3.57
N ASP A 245 5.21 -10.90 2.88
CA ASP A 245 5.37 -11.47 1.54
C ASP A 245 5.20 -13.00 1.53
N ALA A 246 5.77 -13.70 2.52
CA ALA A 246 5.60 -15.13 2.67
C ALA A 246 4.13 -15.52 2.92
N ILE A 247 3.41 -14.75 3.75
CA ILE A 247 1.98 -14.96 4.01
C ILE A 247 1.18 -14.74 2.73
N PHE A 248 1.40 -13.65 2.00
CA PHE A 248 0.69 -13.38 0.74
C PHE A 248 0.90 -14.53 -0.26
N ASN A 249 2.15 -14.93 -0.49
CA ASN A 249 2.45 -16.02 -1.43
C ASN A 249 1.73 -17.32 -1.02
N ARG A 250 1.74 -17.68 0.26
CA ARG A 250 1.07 -18.89 0.77
C ARG A 250 -0.45 -18.81 0.65
N VAL A 251 -1.06 -17.70 1.09
CA VAL A 251 -2.52 -17.53 1.11
C VAL A 251 -3.07 -17.44 -0.31
N CYS A 252 -2.45 -16.64 -1.18
CA CYS A 252 -2.83 -16.54 -2.59
C CYS A 252 -2.72 -17.90 -3.29
N ALA A 253 -1.62 -18.64 -3.09
CA ALA A 253 -1.47 -19.98 -3.66
C ALA A 253 -2.56 -20.95 -3.18
N LYS A 254 -2.97 -20.87 -1.91
CA LYS A 254 -4.09 -21.65 -1.38
C LYS A 254 -5.40 -21.33 -2.10
N TYR A 255 -5.74 -20.06 -2.24
CA TYR A 255 -6.96 -19.63 -2.95
C TYR A 255 -6.95 -20.06 -4.42
N ILE A 256 -5.83 -19.88 -5.12
CA ILE A 256 -5.68 -20.31 -6.51
C ILE A 256 -5.86 -21.83 -6.64
N SER A 257 -5.23 -22.61 -5.75
CA SER A 257 -5.32 -24.07 -5.78
C SER A 257 -6.75 -24.57 -5.54
N VAL A 258 -7.44 -23.99 -4.55
CA VAL A 258 -8.85 -24.30 -4.27
C VAL A 258 -9.71 -23.93 -5.48
N LYS A 259 -9.52 -22.73 -6.02
CA LYS A 259 -10.34 -22.24 -7.13
C LYS A 259 -10.16 -23.07 -8.41
N ARG A 260 -8.93 -23.45 -8.76
CA ARG A 260 -8.67 -24.34 -9.91
C ARG A 260 -9.37 -25.68 -9.77
N LYS A 261 -9.44 -26.24 -8.55
CA LYS A 261 -10.19 -27.49 -8.29
C LYS A 261 -11.70 -27.27 -8.46
N GLU A 262 -12.24 -26.18 -7.93
CA GLU A 262 -13.66 -25.82 -8.09
C GLU A 262 -14.05 -25.72 -9.57
N ILE A 263 -13.24 -25.02 -10.38
CA ILE A 263 -13.49 -24.87 -11.83
C ILE A 263 -13.42 -26.21 -12.56
N SER A 264 -12.48 -27.09 -12.20
CA SER A 264 -12.36 -28.41 -12.84
C SER A 264 -13.54 -29.35 -12.58
N HIS A 265 -14.34 -29.08 -11.54
CA HIS A 265 -15.47 -29.90 -11.13
C HIS A 265 -16.85 -29.28 -11.41
N LYS A 266 -16.94 -28.01 -11.86
CA LYS A 266 -18.20 -27.32 -12.17
C LYS A 266 -18.51 -27.29 -13.66
N SER A 267 -19.77 -27.55 -14.03
CA SER A 267 -20.40 -27.13 -15.29
C SER A 267 -20.73 -25.63 -15.23
N ILE A 268 -20.60 -24.94 -16.37
CA ILE A 268 -20.45 -23.48 -16.60
C ILE A 268 -21.60 -22.57 -16.07
N GLU A 269 -22.62 -23.09 -15.39
CA GLU A 269 -23.84 -22.33 -15.04
C GLU A 269 -23.93 -21.97 -13.55
N ASP A 270 -23.11 -21.03 -13.07
CA ASP A 270 -23.34 -20.42 -11.76
C ASP A 270 -23.25 -18.88 -11.84
N GLU A 271 -24.22 -18.21 -11.22
CA GLU A 271 -24.43 -16.77 -11.28
C GLU A 271 -23.25 -15.98 -10.67
N GLY A 272 -22.65 -15.09 -11.46
CA GLY A 272 -21.68 -14.09 -10.99
C GLY A 272 -20.27 -14.65 -10.76
N GLU A 273 -19.42 -14.56 -11.79
CA GLU A 273 -18.04 -15.04 -11.72
C GLU A 273 -17.13 -14.08 -10.90
N ASP A 274 -16.47 -14.58 -9.85
CA ASP A 274 -15.48 -13.84 -9.06
C ASP A 274 -14.24 -13.48 -9.89
N LEU A 275 -13.45 -12.49 -9.43
CA LEU A 275 -12.29 -12.03 -10.21
C LEU A 275 -11.31 -13.15 -10.47
N LEU A 276 -10.97 -13.96 -9.46
CA LEU A 276 -9.97 -15.02 -9.61
C LEU A 276 -10.40 -16.06 -10.65
N THR A 277 -11.68 -16.43 -10.68
CA THR A 277 -12.26 -17.31 -11.70
C THR A 277 -12.12 -16.72 -13.10
N SER A 278 -12.49 -15.44 -13.25
CA SER A 278 -12.38 -14.75 -14.53
C SER A 278 -10.93 -14.69 -15.02
N TYR A 279 -9.97 -14.45 -14.12
CA TYR A 279 -8.55 -14.43 -14.47
C TYR A 279 -7.97 -15.81 -14.80
N ILE A 280 -8.44 -16.88 -14.14
CA ILE A 280 -8.06 -18.26 -14.50
C ILE A 280 -8.58 -18.62 -15.90
N ASN A 281 -9.79 -18.17 -16.23
CA ASN A 281 -10.44 -18.43 -17.51
C ASN A 281 -10.09 -17.39 -18.60
N LEU A 282 -9.18 -16.45 -18.34
CA LEU A 282 -8.82 -15.41 -19.31
C LEU A 282 -8.27 -16.03 -20.58
N ASP A 283 -8.85 -15.64 -21.71
CA ASP A 283 -8.35 -15.99 -23.03
C ASP A 283 -7.02 -15.26 -23.28
N THR A 284 -5.93 -16.03 -23.36
CA THR A 284 -4.57 -15.55 -23.59
C THR A 284 -4.38 -14.92 -24.95
N THR A 285 -5.26 -15.20 -25.91
CA THR A 285 -5.19 -14.63 -27.27
C THR A 285 -5.54 -13.14 -27.31
N LYS A 286 -6.23 -12.63 -26.28
CA LYS A 286 -6.65 -11.22 -26.20
C LYS A 286 -5.63 -10.33 -25.48
N TYR A 287 -4.72 -10.93 -24.71
CA TYR A 287 -3.72 -10.22 -23.92
C TYR A 287 -2.38 -11.00 -23.92
N ASP A 288 -1.58 -10.82 -24.98
CA ASP A 288 -0.35 -11.60 -25.28
C ASP A 288 0.69 -11.71 -24.14
N ILE A 289 0.61 -10.85 -23.11
CA ILE A 289 1.54 -10.79 -21.97
C ILE A 289 0.96 -11.48 -20.71
N LEU A 290 -0.33 -11.79 -20.68
CA LEU A 290 -1.01 -12.36 -19.52
C LEU A 290 -1.12 -13.88 -19.69
N ASN A 291 -0.34 -14.65 -18.93
CA ASN A 291 -0.42 -16.11 -18.95
C ASN A 291 -1.11 -16.63 -17.67
N PRO A 292 -2.38 -17.04 -17.72
CA PRO A 292 -3.14 -17.57 -16.57
C PRO A 292 -2.64 -18.95 -16.11
N SER A 293 -1.84 -19.64 -16.93
CA SER A 293 -1.13 -20.86 -16.51
C SER A 293 0.12 -20.58 -15.66
N ASP A 294 0.60 -19.32 -15.63
CA ASP A 294 1.72 -18.94 -14.76
C ASP A 294 1.23 -18.66 -13.33
N ASP A 295 1.63 -19.51 -12.40
CA ASP A 295 1.32 -19.36 -10.97
C ASP A 295 1.80 -18.02 -10.41
N LYS A 296 2.90 -17.45 -10.93
CA LYS A 296 3.37 -16.13 -10.51
C LYS A 296 2.42 -15.04 -10.95
N PHE A 297 1.83 -15.14 -12.14
CA PHE A 297 0.83 -14.22 -12.62
C PHE A 297 -0.47 -14.32 -11.81
N MET A 298 -0.90 -15.53 -11.47
CA MET A 298 -2.11 -15.71 -10.66
C MET A 298 -1.94 -15.25 -9.22
N ILE A 299 -0.76 -15.45 -8.63
CA ILE A 299 -0.42 -14.89 -7.31
C ILE A 299 -0.51 -13.36 -7.34
N VAL A 300 -0.19 -12.75 -8.47
CA VAL A 300 -0.20 -11.29 -8.65
C VAL A 300 -1.59 -10.73 -8.81
N VAL A 301 -2.51 -11.49 -9.40
CA VAL A 301 -3.93 -11.16 -9.46
C VAL A 301 -4.59 -11.33 -8.09
N ALA A 302 -4.15 -12.34 -7.33
CA ALA A 302 -4.69 -12.65 -6.01
C ALA A 302 -4.09 -11.79 -4.88
N LYS A 303 -2.98 -11.08 -5.13
CA LYS A 303 -2.34 -10.12 -4.22
C LYS A 303 -2.93 -8.73 -4.41
#